data_AF-A0A923CDT3-F1
#
_entry.id   AF-A0A923CDT3-F1
#
_cell.length_a   1.000
_cell.length_b   1.000
_cell.length_c   1.000
_cell.angle_alpha   90.00
_cell.angle_beta   90.00
_cell.angle_gamma   90.00
#
_symmetry.space_group_name_H-M   'P 1'
#
loop_
_entity.id
_entity.type
_entity.pdbx_description
1 polymer ?
#
loop_
_entity_poly.entity_id
_entity_poly.type
_entity_poly.pdbx_seq_one_letter_code
_entity_poly.pdbx_strand_id
1 'polypeptide(L)'
;MKDKSPASPVWWKNTFFVFGFALLGLAVLGLIRGEAVIRDPGQKFETGLVLFYLVGGVAMLVNGWLTHQQALQTYSEYVESRPRGTEKPTEASE
;
A
#
# COMPACT_ATOMS: atom_id res chain seq x y z
N MET A 1 -19.86 21.61 -3.37
CA MET A 1 -19.03 20.49 -3.86
C MET A 1 -19.83 19.21 -3.65
N LYS A 2 -19.81 18.26 -4.60
CA LYS A 2 -20.60 17.03 -4.49
C LYS A 2 -19.91 16.14 -3.45
N ASP A 3 -20.47 16.03 -2.24
CA ASP A 3 -19.92 15.18 -1.18
C ASP A 3 -19.94 13.72 -1.64
N LYS A 4 -18.80 13.24 -2.11
CA LYS A 4 -18.62 11.84 -2.49
C LYS A 4 -18.29 11.06 -1.22
N SER A 5 -18.97 9.93 -1.05
CA SER A 5 -18.58 8.94 -0.04
C SER A 5 -17.10 8.58 -0.24
N PRO A 6 -16.27 8.58 0.80
CA PRO A 6 -14.93 8.03 0.72
C PRO A 6 -15.01 6.57 0.30
N ALA A 7 -14.13 6.16 -0.60
CA ALA A 7 -13.99 4.76 -0.97
C ALA A 7 -13.34 3.98 0.18
N SER A 8 -13.68 2.69 0.31
CA SER A 8 -13.03 1.82 1.29
C SER A 8 -11.51 1.76 1.03
N PRO A 9 -10.67 1.90 2.07
CA PRO A 9 -9.23 1.75 1.91
C PRO A 9 -8.90 0.31 1.50
N VAL A 10 -8.06 0.18 0.47
CA VAL A 10 -7.59 -1.12 -0.03
C VAL A 10 -6.07 -1.12 -0.02
N TRP A 11 -5.47 -2.24 0.42
CA TRP A 11 -4.03 -2.33 0.65
C TRP A 11 -3.21 -2.10 -0.63
N TRP A 12 -3.68 -2.55 -1.80
CA TRP A 12 -2.95 -2.37 -3.07
C TRP A 12 -2.87 -0.91 -3.55
N LYS A 13 -3.65 0.02 -2.96
CA LYS A 13 -3.53 1.47 -3.21
C LYS A 13 -2.64 2.17 -2.19
N ASN A 14 -2.21 1.49 -1.13
CA ASN A 14 -1.25 2.05 -0.19
C ASN A 14 0.15 2.01 -0.82
N THR A 15 0.72 3.18 -1.09
CA THR A 15 2.05 3.30 -1.72
C THR A 15 3.16 2.63 -0.92
N PHE A 16 3.06 2.61 0.42
CA PHE A 16 4.00 1.89 1.27
C PHE A 16 3.99 0.38 0.99
N PHE A 17 2.82 -0.22 0.79
CA PHE A 17 2.74 -1.63 0.40
C PHE A 17 3.28 -1.86 -1.01
N VAL A 18 2.92 -1.01 -1.97
CA VAL A 18 3.41 -1.13 -3.35
C VAL A 18 4.94 -1.08 -3.41
N PHE A 19 5.56 -0.08 -2.78
CA PHE A 19 7.02 0.02 -2.74
C PHE A 19 7.67 -1.05 -1.87
N GLY A 20 7.05 -1.43 -0.76
CA GLY A 20 7.53 -2.51 0.10
C GLY A 20 7.61 -3.84 -0.65
N PHE A 21 6.56 -4.22 -1.39
CA PHE A 21 6.58 -5.43 -2.20
C PHE A 21 7.56 -5.35 -3.37
N ALA A 22 7.71 -4.20 -4.02
CA ALA A 22 8.70 -4.02 -5.08
C ALA A 22 10.14 -4.23 -4.55
N LEU A 23 10.47 -3.62 -3.40
CA LEU A 23 11.78 -3.78 -2.76
C LEU A 23 12.04 -5.22 -2.32
N LEU A 24 11.04 -5.90 -1.74
CA LEU A 24 11.17 -7.33 -1.43
C LEU A 24 11.37 -8.18 -2.70
N GLY A 25 10.69 -7.85 -3.79
CA GLY A 25 10.88 -8.49 -5.09
C GLY A 25 12.32 -8.35 -5.60
N LEU A 26 12.90 -7.14 -5.49
CA LEU A 26 14.31 -6.90 -5.82
C LEU A 26 15.25 -7.65 -4.87
N ALA A 27 14.98 -7.67 -3.58
CA ALA A 27 15.79 -8.42 -2.62
C ALA A 27 15.80 -9.93 -2.96
N VAL A 28 14.64 -10.52 -3.24
CA VAL A 28 14.53 -11.92 -3.68
C VAL A 28 15.27 -12.17 -4.99
N LEU A 29 15.13 -11.26 -5.97
CA LEU A 29 15.85 -11.37 -7.24
C LEU A 29 17.37 -11.31 -7.05
N GLY A 30 17.86 -10.42 -6.20
CA GLY A 30 19.27 -10.28 -5.85
C GLY A 30 19.82 -11.48 -5.08
N LEU A 31 19.01 -12.13 -4.23
CA LEU A 31 19.39 -13.37 -3.54
C LEU A 31 19.55 -14.55 -4.51
N ILE A 32 18.67 -14.66 -5.52
CA ILE A 32 18.66 -15.80 -6.44
C ILE A 32 19.68 -15.63 -7.57
N ARG A 33 19.77 -14.43 -8.16
CA ARG A 33 20.60 -14.17 -9.36
C ARG A 33 21.87 -13.37 -9.08
N GLY A 34 22.08 -12.97 -7.83
CA GLY A 34 23.20 -12.14 -7.41
C GLY A 34 22.93 -10.64 -7.56
N GLU A 35 23.71 -9.85 -6.83
CA GLU A 35 23.57 -8.40 -6.73
C GLU A 35 23.75 -7.66 -8.06
N ALA A 36 24.43 -8.26 -9.03
CA ALA A 36 24.68 -7.64 -10.33
C ALA A 36 23.39 -7.33 -11.13
N VAL A 37 22.29 -8.07 -10.90
CA VAL A 37 21.02 -7.90 -11.63
C VAL A 37 20.17 -6.77 -11.06
N ILE A 38 20.37 -6.42 -9.79
CA ILE A 38 19.60 -5.39 -9.08
C ILE A 38 20.38 -4.10 -8.89
N ARG A 39 21.61 -4.05 -9.40
CA ARG A 39 22.49 -2.89 -9.31
C ARG A 39 22.20 -1.92 -10.46
N ASP A 40 22.20 -0.62 -10.14
CA ASP A 40 22.04 0.41 -11.15
C ASP A 40 23.29 0.56 -12.03
N PRO A 41 23.16 0.82 -13.34
CA PRO A 41 24.29 1.09 -14.22
C PRO A 41 25.15 2.23 -13.68
N GLY A 42 26.44 1.97 -13.44
CA GLY A 42 27.38 2.96 -12.91
C GLY A 42 27.51 3.00 -11.38
N GLN A 43 26.74 2.20 -10.63
CA GLN A 43 26.93 2.05 -9.18
C GLN A 43 28.22 1.26 -8.88
N LYS A 44 28.95 1.67 -7.82
CA LYS A 44 30.15 0.95 -7.36
C LYS A 44 29.81 -0.48 -6.91
N PHE A 45 30.79 -1.38 -7.01
CA PHE A 45 30.67 -2.76 -6.54
C PHE A 45 30.74 -2.79 -5.01
N GLU A 46 29.60 -2.54 -4.37
CA GLU A 46 29.42 -2.73 -2.92
C GLU A 46 28.62 -4.01 -2.67
N THR A 47 28.93 -4.69 -1.58
CA THR A 47 28.23 -5.88 -1.11
C THR A 47 27.13 -5.49 -0.12
N GLY A 48 26.04 -6.26 -0.10
CA GLY A 48 24.94 -6.04 0.85
C GLY A 48 23.80 -5.19 0.30
N LEU A 49 23.76 -4.92 -1.00
CA LEU A 49 22.64 -4.20 -1.64
C LEU A 49 21.30 -4.89 -1.39
N VAL A 50 21.32 -6.24 -1.38
CA VAL A 50 20.15 -7.05 -1.03
C VAL A 50 19.62 -6.73 0.38
N LEU A 51 20.51 -6.55 1.37
CA LEU A 51 20.12 -6.28 2.74
C LEU A 51 19.41 -4.93 2.85
N PHE A 52 19.87 -3.92 2.12
CA PHE A 52 19.19 -2.62 2.08
C PHE A 52 17.79 -2.71 1.49
N TYR A 53 17.61 -3.44 0.39
CA TYR A 53 16.27 -3.67 -0.18
C TYR A 53 15.38 -4.51 0.74
N LEU A 54 15.94 -5.50 1.43
CA LEU A 54 15.20 -6.31 2.39
C LEU A 54 14.72 -5.47 3.58
N VAL A 55 15.63 -4.75 4.23
CA VAL A 55 15.32 -3.91 5.39
C VAL A 55 14.37 -2.77 5.01
N GLY A 56 14.64 -2.09 3.89
CA GLY A 56 13.77 -1.04 3.38
C GLY A 56 12.38 -1.57 3.02
N GLY A 57 12.30 -2.73 2.36
CA GLY A 57 11.04 -3.38 2.02
C GLY A 57 10.22 -3.75 3.27
N VAL A 58 10.84 -4.37 4.27
CA VAL A 58 10.18 -4.71 5.54
C VAL A 58 9.71 -3.45 6.26
N ALA A 59 10.54 -2.41 6.36
CA ALA A 59 10.16 -1.15 6.99
C ALA A 59 8.94 -0.51 6.30
N MET A 60 8.92 -0.51 4.96
CA MET A 60 7.78 -0.02 4.18
C MET A 60 6.52 -0.84 4.43
N LEU A 61 6.60 -2.18 4.48
CA LEU A 61 5.44 -3.01 4.77
C LEU A 61 4.89 -2.79 6.18
N VAL A 62 5.76 -2.66 7.19
CA VAL A 62 5.34 -2.35 8.57
C VAL A 62 4.63 -1.00 8.60
N ASN A 63 5.19 0.03 7.96
CA ASN A 63 4.55 1.33 7.90
C ASN A 63 3.22 1.30 7.12
N GLY A 64 3.18 0.56 6.02
CA GLY A 64 1.96 0.31 5.24
C GLY A 64 0.87 -0.36 6.08
N TRP A 65 1.24 -1.32 6.93
CA TRP A 65 0.32 -1.97 7.85
C TRP A 65 -0.28 -1.00 8.86
N LEU A 66 0.56 -0.22 9.54
CA LEU A 66 0.11 0.75 10.54
C LEU A 66 -0.83 1.80 9.93
N THR A 67 -0.44 2.37 8.79
CA THR A 67 -1.24 3.38 8.08
C THR A 67 -2.53 2.81 7.50
N HIS A 68 -2.53 1.55 7.05
CA HIS A 68 -3.74 0.89 6.55
C HIS A 68 -4.74 0.62 7.68
N GLN A 69 -4.28 0.21 8.87
CA GLN A 69 -5.13 0.03 10.04
C GLN A 69 -5.79 1.35 10.48
N GLN A 70 -5.04 2.44 10.49
CA GLN A 70 -5.58 3.78 10.76
C GLN A 70 -6.65 4.17 9.73
N ALA A 71 -6.40 3.93 8.44
CA ALA A 71 -7.37 4.22 7.38
C ALA A 71 -8.65 3.39 7.52
N LEU A 72 -8.54 2.11 7.90
CA LEU A 72 -9.68 1.23 8.17
C LEU A 72 -10.53 1.76 9.33
N GLN A 73 -9.89 2.18 10.42
CA GLN A 73 -10.58 2.75 11.58
C GLN A 73 -11.35 4.04 11.20
N THR A 74 -10.70 4.98 10.50
CA THR A 74 -11.39 6.21 10.04
C THR A 74 -12.53 5.89 9.07
N TYR A 75 -12.37 4.87 8.23
CA TYR A 75 -13.43 4.44 7.33
C TYR A 75 -14.62 3.83 8.09
N SER A 76 -14.38 2.99 9.10
CA SER A 76 -15.47 2.45 9.92
C SER A 76 -16.22 3.54 10.68
N GLU A 77 -15.50 4.52 11.25
CA GLU A 77 -16.11 5.66 11.94
C GLU A 77 -16.97 6.51 10.96
N TYR A 78 -16.51 6.69 9.72
CA TYR A 78 -17.29 7.35 8.68
C TYR A 78 -18.57 6.57 8.31
N VAL A 79 -18.47 5.26 8.15
CA VAL A 79 -19.61 4.41 7.78
C VAL A 79 -20.64 4.36 8.91
N GLU A 80 -20.20 4.29 10.16
CA GLU A 80 -21.07 4.28 11.34
C GLU A 80 -21.77 5.62 11.57
N SER A 81 -21.08 6.74 11.32
CA SER A 81 -21.64 8.09 11.48
C SER A 81 -22.60 8.50 10.36
N ARG A 82 -22.75 7.71 9.28
CA ARG A 82 -23.75 7.99 8.26
C ARG A 82 -25.17 7.73 8.80
N PRO A 83 -26.09 8.72 8.75
CA PRO A 83 -27.47 8.48 9.09
C PRO A 83 -28.04 7.41 8.15
N ARG A 84 -28.62 6.34 8.72
CA ARG A 84 -29.23 5.19 8.03
C ARG A 84 -30.37 5.54 7.04
N GLY A 85 -30.67 6.83 6.79
CA GLY A 85 -31.88 7.31 6.11
C GLY A 85 -31.68 7.97 4.74
N THR A 86 -30.52 7.83 4.07
CA THR A 86 -30.32 8.37 2.71
C THR A 86 -30.24 7.30 1.62
N GLU A 87 -30.80 6.12 1.86
CA GLU A 87 -31.37 5.34 0.75
C GLU A 87 -32.59 6.15 0.27
N LYS A 88 -32.39 7.03 -0.71
CA LYS A 88 -33.52 7.51 -1.49
C LYS A 88 -34.23 6.26 -2.02
N PRO A 89 -35.54 6.09 -1.81
CA PRO A 89 -36.28 5.05 -2.50
C PRO A 89 -36.06 5.30 -3.98
N THR A 90 -35.47 4.31 -4.66
CA THR A 90 -35.41 4.26 -6.10
C THR A 90 -36.83 4.40 -6.61
N GLU A 91 -37.05 5.49 -7.33
CA GLU A 91 -38.20 5.88 -8.13
C GLU A 91 -39.24 4.74 -8.30
N ALA A 92 -40.40 4.95 -7.68
CA ALA A 92 -41.63 4.33 -8.12
C ALA A 92 -41.75 4.60 -9.62
N SER A 93 -41.65 3.52 -10.39
CA SER A 93 -41.81 3.51 -11.83
C SER A 93 -43.31 3.67 -12.10
N GLU A 94 -43.72 4.83 -12.59
CA GLU A 94 -44.92 5.02 -13.40
C GLU A 94 -44.51 5.61 -14.76
#